data_AF-A0A847S1F1-F1
#
_entry.id   AF-A0A847S1F1-F1
#
_cell.length_a   1.000
_cell.length_b   1.000
_cell.length_c   1.000
_cell.angle_alpha   90.00
_cell.angle_beta   90.00
_cell.angle_gamma   90.00
#
_symmetry.space_group_name_H-M   'P 1'
#
loop_
_entity.id
_entity.type
_entity.pdbx_description
1 polymer ?
#
loop_
_entity_poly.entity_id
_entity_poly.type
_entity_poly.pdbx_seq_one_letter_code
_entity_poly.pdbx_strand_id
1 'polypeptide(L)'
;MAIIFENESTCPLCGQVLNKEKPYFLLPPLIGNVKDPLFIFSDSGIHVECFEKSPLKETVLYHLDIYDKRLPVTALKCDVDGALITDLRKALLFGLLTSDPAEPLYHFNYTVLNIDNVNKWEKKDAFLKTASGFLQQGKWESLAGPGLLRNLVDKINQASRA
;
A
#
# COMPACT_ATOMS: atom_id res chain seq x y z
N MET A 1 -9.41 6.72 -0.40
CA MET A 1 -10.58 6.55 0.48
C MET A 1 -11.74 6.19 -0.42
N ALA A 2 -12.40 5.05 -0.18
CA ALA A 2 -13.52 4.64 -1.01
C ALA A 2 -14.71 5.57 -0.74
N ILE A 3 -15.30 6.13 -1.80
CA ILE A 3 -16.58 6.85 -1.77
C ILE A 3 -17.53 6.05 -2.64
N ILE A 4 -18.70 5.72 -2.09
CA ILE A 4 -19.72 4.93 -2.79
C ILE A 4 -20.91 5.81 -3.14
N PHE A 5 -21.24 5.82 -4.42
CA PHE A 5 -22.48 6.37 -4.95
C PHE A 5 -23.50 5.24 -5.00
N GLU A 6 -24.50 5.28 -4.11
CA GLU A 6 -25.50 4.22 -4.00
C GLU A 6 -26.24 4.03 -5.34
N ASN A 7 -26.37 2.78 -5.79
CA ASN A 7 -26.92 2.38 -7.10
C ASN A 7 -26.08 2.75 -8.33
N GLU A 8 -24.91 3.37 -8.18
CA GLU A 8 -24.00 3.69 -9.30
C GLU A 8 -22.67 2.96 -9.18
N SER A 9 -22.10 2.90 -7.97
CA SER A 9 -20.87 2.16 -7.70
C SER A 9 -21.13 0.66 -7.71
N THR A 10 -20.18 -0.11 -8.22
CA THR A 10 -20.30 -1.57 -8.36
C THR A 10 -19.31 -2.31 -7.47
N CYS A 11 -19.72 -3.45 -6.93
CA CYS A 11 -18.81 -4.39 -6.28
C CYS A 11 -17.86 -4.99 -7.34
N PRO A 12 -16.54 -4.84 -7.19
CA PRO A 12 -15.58 -5.31 -8.19
C PRO A 12 -15.49 -6.85 -8.28
N LEU A 13 -15.99 -7.58 -7.28
CA LEU A 13 -15.99 -9.05 -7.28
C LEU A 13 -17.15 -9.67 -8.08
N CYS A 14 -18.31 -9.01 -8.13
CA CYS A 14 -19.50 -9.58 -8.77
C CYS A 14 -20.11 -8.68 -9.86
N GLY A 15 -19.61 -7.45 -10.02
CA GLY A 15 -20.09 -6.46 -10.99
C GLY A 15 -21.47 -5.86 -10.68
N GLN A 16 -22.14 -6.29 -9.60
CA GLN A 16 -23.44 -5.76 -9.20
C GLN A 16 -23.31 -4.43 -8.48
N VAL A 17 -24.32 -3.57 -8.61
CA VAL A 17 -24.38 -2.28 -7.91
C VAL A 17 -24.38 -2.46 -6.40
N LEU A 18 -23.76 -1.51 -5.70
CA LEU A 18 -23.76 -1.40 -4.25
C LEU A 18 -24.96 -0.55 -3.83
N ASN A 19 -25.87 -1.15 -3.06
CA ASN A 19 -27.09 -0.51 -2.58
C ASN A 19 -27.54 -1.11 -1.23
N LYS A 20 -28.62 -0.60 -0.65
CA LYS A 20 -29.17 -1.10 0.63
C LYS A 20 -29.76 -2.52 0.59
N GLU A 21 -29.97 -3.12 -0.58
CA GLU A 21 -30.56 -4.46 -0.68
C GLU A 21 -29.58 -5.55 -0.25
N LYS A 22 -28.27 -5.32 -0.44
CA LYS A 22 -27.20 -6.24 -0.03
C LYS A 22 -26.19 -5.52 0.85
N PRO A 23 -25.87 -6.06 2.05
CA PRO A 23 -24.89 -5.42 2.91
C PRO A 23 -23.52 -5.37 2.22
N TYR A 24 -22.87 -4.22 2.32
CA TYR A 24 -21.53 -3.97 1.82
C TYR A 24 -20.74 -3.14 2.84
N PHE A 25 -19.43 -3.15 2.69
CA PHE A 25 -18.51 -2.35 3.50
C PHE A 25 -17.46 -1.72 2.62
N LEU A 26 -16.75 -0.73 3.18
CA LEU A 26 -15.71 0.01 2.47
C LEU A 26 -14.34 -0.46 2.92
N LEU A 27 -13.45 -0.59 1.95
CA LEU A 27 -12.05 -0.90 2.19
C LEU A 27 -11.17 0.34 1.93
N PRO A 28 -10.09 0.51 2.72
CA PRO A 28 -9.15 1.60 2.53
C PRO A 28 -8.36 1.44 1.21
N PRO A 29 -7.61 2.47 0.78
CA PRO A 29 -6.64 2.36 -0.30
C PRO A 29 -5.45 1.50 0.14
N LEU A 30 -5.65 0.18 0.19
CA LEU A 30 -4.74 -0.79 0.78
C LEU A 30 -3.41 -0.90 0.03
N ILE A 31 -3.47 -0.94 -1.31
CA ILE A 31 -2.32 -1.13 -2.20
C ILE A 31 -2.46 -0.29 -3.47
N GLY A 32 -1.33 0.25 -3.96
CA GLY A 32 -1.28 1.10 -5.16
C GLY A 32 -0.77 0.42 -6.44
N ASN A 33 -0.43 -0.88 -6.36
CA ASN A 33 0.01 -1.68 -7.49
C ASN A 33 -1.19 -2.42 -8.12
N VAL A 34 -1.59 -2.04 -9.33
CA VAL A 34 -2.76 -2.64 -10.01
C VAL A 34 -2.56 -4.09 -10.44
N LYS A 35 -1.31 -4.55 -10.46
CA LYS A 35 -0.95 -5.93 -10.81
C LYS A 35 -0.97 -6.86 -9.60
N ASP A 36 -1.08 -6.31 -8.40
CA ASP A 36 -1.15 -7.11 -7.19
C ASP A 36 -2.57 -7.73 -7.05
N PRO A 37 -2.69 -9.01 -6.67
CA PRO A 37 -3.99 -9.67 -6.51
C PRO A 37 -4.93 -8.95 -5.53
N LEU A 38 -4.40 -8.24 -4.53
CA LEU A 38 -5.22 -7.52 -3.57
C LEU A 38 -5.73 -6.17 -4.08
N PHE A 39 -5.28 -5.70 -5.25
CA PHE A 39 -5.69 -4.40 -5.78
C PHE A 39 -7.20 -4.28 -5.98
N ILE A 40 -7.87 -5.37 -6.32
CA ILE A 40 -9.33 -5.41 -6.50
C ILE A 40 -10.11 -4.99 -5.24
N PHE A 41 -9.50 -5.09 -4.07
CA PHE A 41 -10.06 -4.67 -2.79
C PHE A 41 -9.68 -3.25 -2.40
N SER A 42 -8.62 -2.70 -3.01
CA SER A 42 -8.08 -1.39 -2.68
C SER A 42 -9.06 -0.28 -3.08
N ASP A 43 -9.38 0.59 -2.11
CA ASP A 43 -10.23 1.76 -2.31
C ASP A 43 -11.62 1.46 -2.88
N SER A 44 -12.22 0.34 -2.44
CA SER A 44 -13.44 -0.21 -3.03
C SER A 44 -14.54 -0.48 -2.00
N GLY A 45 -15.78 -0.56 -2.49
CA GLY A 45 -16.91 -1.09 -1.74
C GLY A 45 -17.16 -2.54 -2.14
N ILE A 46 -17.25 -3.44 -1.16
CA ILE A 46 -17.40 -4.88 -1.39
C ILE A 46 -18.65 -5.38 -0.68
N HIS A 47 -19.49 -6.16 -1.38
CA HIS A 47 -20.57 -6.90 -0.76
C HIS A 47 -20.03 -7.90 0.27
N VAL A 48 -20.63 -7.96 1.45
CA VAL A 48 -20.20 -8.85 2.54
C VAL A 48 -20.10 -10.30 2.06
N GLU A 49 -21.12 -10.81 1.37
CA GLU A 49 -21.13 -12.17 0.85
C GLU A 49 -20.01 -12.45 -0.17
N CYS A 50 -19.70 -11.48 -1.05
CA CYS A 50 -18.62 -11.63 -2.02
C CYS A 50 -17.25 -11.69 -1.33
N PHE A 51 -17.05 -10.89 -0.28
CA PHE A 51 -15.83 -10.93 0.51
C PHE A 51 -15.68 -12.25 1.27
N GLU A 52 -16.76 -12.74 1.88
CA GLU A 52 -16.77 -14.01 2.62
C GLU A 52 -16.41 -15.22 1.73
N LYS A 53 -16.76 -15.17 0.45
CA LYS A 53 -16.45 -16.21 -0.54
C LYS A 53 -15.08 -16.04 -1.20
N SER A 54 -14.38 -14.93 -0.96
CA SER A 54 -13.11 -14.64 -1.61
C SER A 54 -11.99 -15.57 -1.11
N PRO A 55 -11.19 -16.20 -2.00
CA PRO A 55 -10.01 -16.95 -1.60
C PRO A 55 -8.91 -16.05 -1.00
N LEU A 56 -8.99 -14.73 -1.22
CA LEU A 56 -8.03 -13.74 -0.73
C LEU A 56 -8.46 -13.09 0.60
N LYS A 57 -9.61 -13.49 1.17
CA LYS A 57 -10.19 -12.89 2.38
C LYS A 57 -9.18 -12.78 3.52
N GLU A 58 -8.53 -13.88 3.87
CA GLU A 58 -7.60 -13.92 5.01
C GLU A 58 -6.37 -13.03 4.77
N THR A 59 -5.88 -12.98 3.54
CA THR A 59 -4.76 -12.10 3.16
C THR A 59 -5.16 -10.63 3.26
N VAL A 60 -6.38 -10.27 2.83
CA VAL A 60 -6.91 -8.91 2.97
C VAL A 60 -7.05 -8.55 4.45
N LEU A 61 -7.68 -9.42 5.26
CA LEU A 61 -7.87 -9.19 6.70
C LEU A 61 -6.53 -9.00 7.43
N TYR A 62 -5.52 -9.81 7.11
CA TYR A 62 -4.17 -9.65 7.65
C TYR A 62 -3.60 -8.25 7.39
N HIS A 63 -3.69 -7.77 6.15
CA HIS A 63 -3.16 -6.45 5.79
C HIS A 63 -4.01 -5.29 6.31
N LEU A 64 -5.32 -5.49 6.51
CA LEU A 64 -6.19 -4.51 7.17
C LEU A 64 -5.84 -4.35 8.65
N ASP A 65 -5.59 -5.44 9.37
CA ASP A 65 -5.15 -5.38 10.77
C ASP A 65 -3.83 -4.59 10.91
N ILE A 66 -2.88 -4.79 10.00
CA ILE A 66 -1.64 -4.00 9.97
C ILE A 66 -1.92 -2.52 9.66
N TYR A 67 -2.79 -2.26 8.68
CA TYR A 67 -3.17 -0.91 8.26
C TYR A 67 -3.80 -0.15 9.42
N ASP A 68 -4.77 -0.75 10.12
CA ASP A 68 -5.49 -0.15 11.23
C ASP A 68 -4.59 0.09 12.44
N LYS A 69 -3.71 -0.86 12.79
CA LYS A 69 -2.74 -0.69 13.88
C LYS A 69 -1.72 0.43 13.63
N ARG A 70 -1.50 0.78 12.36
CA ARG A 70 -0.58 1.86 11.96
C ARG A 70 -1.28 3.22 11.84
N LEU A 71 -2.59 3.28 12.05
CA LEU A 71 -3.34 4.52 12.27
C LEU A 71 -3.50 4.75 13.78
N PRO A 72 -3.24 5.96 14.32
CA PRO A 72 -3.01 7.24 13.64
C PRO A 72 -1.53 7.60 13.36
N VAL A 73 -1.32 8.44 12.35
CA VAL A 73 -0.03 9.00 11.88
C VAL A 73 0.69 9.87 12.93
N THR A 74 0.11 10.04 14.12
CA THR A 74 0.63 10.94 15.17
C THR A 74 1.84 10.39 15.94
N ALA A 75 2.19 9.12 15.75
CA ALA A 75 3.29 8.44 16.45
C ALA A 75 4.24 7.67 15.52
N LEU A 76 4.48 8.15 14.30
CA LEU A 76 5.38 7.49 13.35
C LEU A 76 6.82 7.44 13.88
N LYS A 77 7.36 6.24 14.03
CA LYS A 77 8.78 6.02 14.34
C LYS A 77 9.53 5.63 13.08
N CYS A 78 10.73 6.17 12.91
CA CYS A 78 11.61 5.78 11.82
C CYS A 78 12.22 4.39 12.09
N ASP A 79 12.17 3.50 11.11
CA ASP A 79 12.71 2.14 11.21
C ASP A 79 14.26 2.09 11.25
N VAL A 80 14.93 3.23 11.06
CA VAL A 80 16.40 3.34 11.08
C VAL A 80 16.94 3.63 12.47
N ASP A 81 16.37 4.63 13.16
CA ASP A 81 16.86 5.10 14.46
C ASP A 81 15.84 4.97 15.60
N GLY A 82 14.61 4.52 15.29
CA GLY A 82 13.51 4.41 16.24
C GLY A 82 12.93 5.75 16.71
N ALA A 83 13.46 6.88 16.21
CA ALA A 83 13.03 8.21 16.62
C ALA A 83 11.66 8.56 16.06
N LEU A 84 10.91 9.36 16.82
CA LEU A 84 9.62 9.90 16.37
C LEU A 84 9.85 10.89 15.22
N ILE A 85 9.10 10.73 14.13
CA ILE A 85 9.07 11.66 13.01
C ILE A 85 8.07 12.77 13.34
N THR A 86 8.58 13.91 13.80
CA THR A 86 7.76 15.07 14.17
C THR A 86 7.33 15.93 12.98
N ASP A 87 8.16 15.98 11.93
CA ASP A 87 7.82 16.62 10.66
C ASP A 87 7.37 15.57 9.63
N LEU A 88 6.05 15.43 9.45
CA LEU A 88 5.47 14.47 8.52
C LEU A 88 5.86 14.70 7.06
N ARG A 89 6.33 15.91 6.68
CA ARG A 89 6.84 16.18 5.33
C ARG A 89 8.13 15.41 5.04
N LYS A 90 8.83 14.98 6.09
CA LYS A 90 10.04 14.16 6.05
C LYS A 90 9.75 12.66 6.14
N ALA A 91 8.50 12.26 6.36
CA ALA A 91 8.13 10.85 6.42
C ALA A 91 8.07 10.23 5.02
N LEU A 92 8.72 9.10 4.83
CA LEU A 92 8.54 8.20 3.70
C LEU A 92 7.77 6.97 4.21
N LEU A 93 6.57 6.78 3.68
CA LEU A 93 5.67 5.69 4.06
C LEU A 93 5.50 4.75 2.88
N PHE A 94 5.90 3.49 3.04
CA PHE A 94 5.91 2.55 1.93
C PHE A 94 4.55 1.90 1.70
N GLY A 95 3.70 1.80 2.72
CA GLY A 95 2.42 1.09 2.65
C GLY A 95 2.59 -0.37 2.23
N LEU A 96 1.54 -1.00 1.71
CA LEU A 96 1.64 -2.33 1.12
C LEU A 96 2.17 -2.20 -0.33
N LEU A 97 3.37 -2.73 -0.58
CA LEU A 97 4.00 -2.72 -1.91
C LEU A 97 3.62 -3.97 -2.72
N THR A 98 3.59 -5.14 -2.08
CA THR A 98 3.07 -6.38 -2.67
C THR A 98 2.52 -7.30 -1.60
N SER A 99 1.46 -8.05 -1.91
CA SER A 99 0.90 -9.07 -1.01
C SER A 99 1.61 -10.42 -1.12
N ASP A 100 2.47 -10.62 -2.12
CA ASP A 100 3.13 -11.91 -2.36
C ASP A 100 4.40 -12.04 -1.50
N PRO A 101 4.43 -12.94 -0.50
CA PRO A 101 5.59 -13.14 0.36
C PRO A 101 6.79 -13.75 -0.37
N ALA A 102 6.62 -14.32 -1.56
CA ALA A 102 7.72 -14.84 -2.37
C ALA A 102 8.47 -13.71 -3.12
N GLU A 103 7.86 -12.53 -3.26
CA GLU A 103 8.50 -11.41 -3.94
C GLU A 103 9.45 -10.67 -2.99
N PRO A 104 10.71 -10.39 -3.37
CA PRO A 104 11.66 -9.71 -2.50
C PRO A 104 11.19 -8.32 -2.03
N LEU A 105 10.31 -7.68 -2.79
CA LEU A 105 9.74 -6.37 -2.44
C LEU A 105 8.86 -6.44 -1.17
N TYR A 106 8.34 -7.62 -0.84
CA TYR A 106 7.51 -7.87 0.34
C TYR A 106 8.19 -7.48 1.65
N HIS A 107 9.51 -7.67 1.76
CA HIS A 107 10.29 -7.32 2.95
C HIS A 107 10.32 -5.82 3.27
N PHE A 108 9.91 -4.98 2.32
CA PHE A 108 9.87 -3.53 2.48
C PHE A 108 8.46 -3.01 2.72
N ASN A 109 7.45 -3.89 2.75
CA ASN A 109 6.09 -3.53 3.09
C ASN A 109 6.06 -2.78 4.42
N TYR A 110 5.34 -1.67 4.43
CA TYR A 110 5.11 -0.81 5.57
C TYR A 110 6.39 -0.23 6.21
N THR A 111 7.49 -0.15 5.48
CA THR A 111 8.67 0.59 5.96
C THR A 111 8.31 2.06 6.19
N VAL A 112 8.78 2.63 7.30
CA VAL A 112 8.64 4.04 7.69
C VAL A 112 10.02 4.64 7.87
N LEU A 113 10.36 5.64 7.05
CA LEU A 113 11.65 6.33 7.13
C LEU A 113 11.45 7.82 7.40
N ASN A 114 12.36 8.40 8.16
CA ASN A 114 12.64 9.83 8.06
C ASN A 114 13.63 10.02 6.90
N ILE A 115 13.33 10.95 5.99
CA ILE A 115 14.18 11.24 4.82
C ILE A 115 15.62 11.59 5.22
N ASP A 116 15.81 12.23 6.38
CA ASP A 116 17.12 12.62 6.91
C ASP A 116 17.98 11.39 7.29
N ASN A 117 17.35 10.23 7.52
CA ASN A 117 18.01 8.99 7.93
C ASN A 117 18.22 8.00 6.77
N VAL A 118 17.80 8.33 5.54
CA VAL A 118 17.94 7.44 4.38
C VAL A 118 19.38 6.97 4.18
N ASN A 119 20.36 7.84 4.40
CA ASN A 119 21.77 7.49 4.23
C ASN A 119 22.32 6.50 5.27
N LYS A 120 21.64 6.36 6.42
CA LYS A 120 21.98 5.40 7.48
C LYS A 120 21.19 4.09 7.33
N TRP A 121 20.24 4.03 6.39
CA TRP A 121 19.38 2.87 6.24
C TRP A 121 20.13 1.72 5.56
N GLU A 122 20.51 0.70 6.34
CA GLU A 122 21.30 -0.44 5.86
C GLU A 122 20.67 -1.19 4.68
N LYS A 123 19.33 -1.20 4.60
CA LYS A 123 18.60 -1.90 3.52
C LYS A 123 18.39 -1.05 2.27
N LYS A 124 18.93 0.18 2.22
CA LYS A 124 18.71 1.13 1.12
C LYS A 124 19.06 0.55 -0.25
N ASP A 125 20.27 0.02 -0.41
CA ASP A 125 20.73 -0.47 -1.71
C ASP A 125 19.95 -1.71 -2.16
N ALA A 126 19.61 -2.59 -1.20
CA ALA A 126 18.76 -3.75 -1.44
C ALA A 126 17.35 -3.32 -1.89
N PHE A 127 16.77 -2.30 -1.26
CA PHE A 127 15.50 -1.72 -1.67
C PHE A 127 15.59 -1.14 -3.08
N LEU A 128 16.54 -0.24 -3.34
CA LEU A 128 16.69 0.43 -4.63
C LEU A 128 16.86 -0.57 -5.78
N LYS A 129 17.68 -1.61 -5.58
CA LYS A 129 17.85 -2.70 -6.55
C LYS A 129 16.53 -3.46 -6.79
N THR A 130 15.85 -3.85 -5.71
CA THR A 130 14.60 -4.63 -5.78
C THR A 130 13.48 -3.83 -6.44
N ALA A 131 13.25 -2.61 -5.98
CA ALA A 131 12.21 -1.71 -6.49
C ALA A 131 12.43 -1.35 -7.96
N SER A 132 13.68 -1.03 -8.34
CA SER A 132 14.02 -0.75 -9.75
C SER A 132 13.83 -1.98 -10.63
N GLY A 133 14.21 -3.17 -10.14
CA GLY A 133 13.96 -4.43 -10.82
C GLY A 133 12.47 -4.70 -11.03
N PHE A 134 11.65 -4.48 -10.00
CA PHE A 134 10.19 -4.62 -10.06
C PHE A 134 9.57 -3.73 -11.14
N LEU A 135 10.02 -2.47 -11.22
CA LEU A 135 9.59 -1.50 -12.23
C LEU A 135 10.03 -1.93 -13.64
N GLN A 136 11.28 -2.35 -13.82
CA GLN A 136 11.83 -2.77 -15.11
C GLN A 136 11.18 -4.04 -15.66
N GLN A 137 10.84 -4.98 -14.77
CA GLN A 137 10.12 -6.21 -15.13
C GLN A 137 8.62 -5.96 -15.38
N GLY A 138 8.14 -4.73 -15.20
CA GLY A 138 6.73 -4.40 -15.34
C GLY A 138 5.84 -5.08 -14.30
N LYS A 139 6.37 -5.48 -13.14
CA LYS A 139 5.58 -6.07 -12.03
C LYS A 139 4.80 -5.02 -11.22
N TRP A 140 5.07 -3.75 -11.46
CA TRP A 140 4.36 -2.63 -10.84
C TRP A 140 3.68 -1.77 -11.90
N GLU A 141 2.42 -1.44 -11.66
CA GLU A 141 1.67 -0.45 -12.43
C GLU A 141 0.73 0.31 -11.49
N SER A 142 0.52 1.61 -11.75
CA SER A 142 -0.35 2.46 -10.95
C SER A 142 -1.43 3.09 -11.82
N LEU A 143 -2.61 3.33 -11.23
CA LEU A 143 -3.75 3.92 -11.97
C LEU A 143 -3.43 5.27 -12.61
N ALA A 144 -2.55 6.07 -11.99
CA ALA A 144 -2.15 7.37 -12.52
C ALA A 144 -0.71 7.73 -12.14
N GLY A 145 -0.01 8.34 -13.10
CA GLY A 145 1.33 8.90 -12.90
C GLY A 145 2.43 7.86 -12.64
N PRO A 146 3.60 8.29 -12.12
CA PRO A 146 4.74 7.40 -11.90
C PRO A 146 4.50 6.31 -10.85
N GLY A 147 3.44 6.43 -10.03
CA GLY A 147 3.11 5.50 -8.96
C GLY A 147 3.92 5.68 -7.68
N LEU A 148 3.45 5.09 -6.59
CA LEU A 148 4.08 5.16 -5.27
C LEU A 148 5.53 4.63 -5.30
N LEU A 149 5.75 3.45 -5.89
CA LEU A 149 7.06 2.80 -5.88
C LEU A 149 8.15 3.64 -6.55
N ARG A 150 7.85 4.25 -7.71
CA ARG A 150 8.80 5.15 -8.39
C ARG A 150 9.08 6.40 -7.57
N ASN A 151 8.05 7.00 -6.97
CA ASN A 151 8.23 8.16 -6.09
C ASN A 151 9.16 7.84 -4.91
N LEU A 152 9.01 6.68 -4.29
CA LEU A 152 9.89 6.23 -3.20
C LEU A 152 11.35 6.09 -3.68
N VAL A 153 11.57 5.44 -4.82
CA VAL A 153 12.90 5.30 -5.43
C VAL A 153 13.52 6.67 -5.71
N ASP A 154 12.77 7.58 -6.32
CA ASP A 154 13.26 8.92 -6.65
C ASP A 154 13.60 9.73 -5.41
N LYS A 155 12.75 9.72 -4.38
CA LYS A 155 13.00 10.42 -3.11
C LYS A 155 14.21 9.88 -2.36
N ILE A 156 14.40 8.57 -2.33
CA ILE A 156 15.56 7.94 -1.70
C ILE A 156 16.85 8.31 -2.45
N ASN A 157 16.82 8.28 -3.78
CA ASN A 157 17.96 8.70 -4.60
C ASN A 157 18.30 10.19 -4.40
N GLN A 158 17.29 11.06 -4.29
CA GLN A 158 17.50 12.48 -4.01
C GLN A 158 18.11 12.71 -2.63
N ALA A 159 17.61 12.03 -1.60
CA ALA A 159 18.14 12.12 -0.23
C ALA A 159 19.59 11.61 -0.11
N SER A 160 20.02 10.70 -0.98
CA SER A 160 21.41 10.22 -1.02
C SER A 160 22.38 11.13 -1.77
N ARG A 161 21.90 12.20 -2.42
CA ARG A 161 22.74 13.21 -3.10
C ARG A 161 22.89 14.51 -2.31
N ALA A 162 22.06 14.71 -1.30
CA ALA A 162 22.09 15.84 -0.38
C ALA A 162 23.01 15.55 0.81
#